data_AF-O62174-F1
#
_entry.id   AF-O62174-F1
#
_cell.length_a   1.000
_cell.length_b   1.000
_cell.length_c   1.000
_cell.angle_alpha   90.00
_cell.angle_beta   90.00
_cell.angle_gamma   90.00
#
_symmetry.space_group_name_H-M   'P 1'
#
loop_
_entity.id
_entity.type
_entity.pdbx_description
1 polymer ?
#
loop_
_entity_poly.entity_id
_entity_poly.type
_entity_poly.pdbx_seq_one_letter_code
_entity_poly.pdbx_strand_id
1 'polypeptide(L)'
;MNKFNEEYRKMEEDAQRRHQELNRQSLENAAEMKDSRRKILNKEFEGAILIKQVEHETKQVEKKRENLEKGHKKEMRNMSADFRKKKNEIEMEQLKLAIGNRVENHNQRKVEEQLRNEQERFLKKLLKYHTTTGANRDLFGEFQKVLKPFNEMIGELQDIKLRCITDGDADNGYIEYEVDYVGQLRRSVYTEIDEFREYIADEKNISKEIGIACAIYVKKLERIADCKELNLLCDQLQAAIEGKNGEIIKTCEIFIDKFTQKFESISNGSTSDFHRLRLKAPERDIPSSSTLTIEN
;
A
#
# COMPACT_ATOMS: atom_id res chain seq x y z
N MET A 1 -66.83 47.67 -140.72
CA MET A 1 -65.50 47.08 -140.48
C MET A 1 -64.59 47.89 -139.54
N ASN A 2 -64.71 49.23 -139.43
CA ASN A 2 -63.81 50.05 -138.59
C ASN A 2 -63.80 49.73 -137.08
N LYS A 3 -64.91 49.31 -136.48
CA LYS A 3 -64.98 49.00 -135.04
C LYS A 3 -64.15 47.77 -134.64
N PHE A 4 -64.01 46.80 -135.55
CA PHE A 4 -63.31 45.54 -135.28
C PHE A 4 -61.79 45.72 -135.22
N ASN A 5 -61.22 46.54 -136.12
CA ASN A 5 -59.78 46.82 -136.11
C ASN A 5 -59.34 47.60 -134.86
N GLU A 6 -60.19 48.49 -134.35
CA GLU A 6 -59.88 49.27 -133.15
C GLU A 6 -59.97 48.41 -131.87
N GLU A 7 -60.96 47.52 -131.77
CA GLU A 7 -61.06 46.53 -130.69
C GLU A 7 -59.88 45.53 -130.73
N TYR A 8 -59.48 45.09 -131.92
CA TYR A 8 -58.31 44.21 -132.07
C TYR A 8 -57.02 44.88 -131.60
N ARG A 9 -56.78 46.13 -131.99
CA ARG A 9 -55.58 46.87 -131.59
C ARG A 9 -55.55 47.14 -130.08
N LYS A 10 -56.70 47.49 -129.48
CA LYS A 10 -56.81 47.60 -128.01
C LYS A 10 -56.56 46.27 -127.31
N MET A 11 -57.09 45.16 -127.84
CA MET A 11 -56.85 43.83 -127.29
C MET A 11 -55.37 43.45 -127.37
N GLU A 12 -54.69 43.77 -128.46
CA GLU A 12 -53.26 43.53 -128.67
C GLU A 12 -52.39 44.40 -127.73
N GLU A 13 -52.71 45.70 -127.58
CA GLU A 13 -52.06 46.61 -126.62
C GLU A 13 -52.28 46.15 -125.16
N ASP A 14 -53.48 45.65 -124.82
CA ASP A 14 -53.78 45.13 -123.47
C ASP A 14 -53.08 43.79 -123.22
N ALA A 15 -52.98 42.92 -124.25
CA ALA A 15 -52.19 41.70 -124.20
C ALA A 15 -50.69 41.98 -124.04
N GLN A 16 -50.15 42.98 -124.74
CA GLN A 16 -48.76 43.42 -124.57
C GLN A 16 -48.50 44.00 -123.18
N ARG A 17 -49.39 44.86 -122.65
CA ARG A 17 -49.26 45.37 -121.29
C ARG A 17 -49.34 44.26 -120.24
N ARG A 18 -50.25 43.29 -120.39
CA ARG A 18 -50.30 42.12 -119.51
C ARG A 18 -49.05 41.27 -119.61
N HIS A 19 -48.50 41.09 -120.80
CA HIS A 19 -47.25 40.37 -121.00
C HIS A 19 -46.07 41.08 -120.33
N GLN A 20 -45.96 42.41 -120.47
CA GLN A 20 -44.95 43.22 -119.78
C GLN A 20 -45.09 43.15 -118.26
N GLU A 21 -46.32 43.25 -117.74
CA GLU A 21 -46.59 43.17 -116.30
C GLU A 21 -46.28 41.78 -115.74
N LEU A 22 -46.65 40.71 -116.45
CA LEU A 22 -46.25 39.34 -116.11
C LEU A 22 -44.73 39.16 -116.10
N ASN A 23 -44.04 39.77 -117.07
CA ASN A 23 -42.57 39.69 -117.14
C ASN A 23 -41.92 40.47 -115.98
N ARG A 24 -42.49 41.63 -115.61
CA ARG A 24 -42.06 42.42 -114.45
C ARG A 24 -42.29 41.65 -113.13
N GLN A 25 -43.47 41.06 -112.94
CA GLN A 25 -43.77 40.23 -111.77
C GLN A 25 -42.88 38.99 -111.70
N SER A 26 -42.58 38.36 -112.85
CA SER A 26 -41.63 37.24 -112.92
C SER A 26 -40.23 37.65 -112.47
N LEU A 27 -39.75 38.83 -112.91
CA LEU A 27 -38.48 39.41 -112.47
C LEU A 27 -38.47 39.76 -110.97
N GLU A 28 -39.55 40.37 -110.46
CA GLU A 28 -39.72 40.68 -109.04
C GLU A 28 -39.72 39.40 -108.19
N ASN A 29 -40.51 38.38 -108.58
CA ASN A 29 -40.54 37.08 -107.91
C ASN A 29 -39.17 36.37 -107.98
N ALA A 30 -38.46 36.43 -109.10
CA ALA A 30 -37.13 35.86 -109.22
C ALA A 30 -36.11 36.57 -108.30
N ALA A 31 -36.21 37.90 -108.16
CA ALA A 31 -35.39 38.68 -107.24
C ALA A 31 -35.71 38.33 -105.77
N GLU A 32 -36.99 38.23 -105.42
CA GLU A 32 -37.45 37.87 -104.07
C GLU A 32 -37.05 36.44 -103.70
N MET A 33 -37.19 35.49 -104.63
CA MET A 33 -36.73 34.11 -104.46
C MET A 33 -35.22 34.05 -104.25
N LYS A 34 -34.45 34.86 -105.00
CA LYS A 34 -32.99 34.93 -104.84
C LYS A 34 -32.59 35.54 -103.50
N ASP A 35 -33.27 36.58 -103.05
CA ASP A 35 -33.03 37.20 -101.75
C ASP A 35 -33.40 36.26 -100.59
N SER A 36 -34.57 35.63 -100.66
CA SER A 36 -35.01 34.63 -99.69
C SER A 36 -34.06 33.44 -99.62
N ARG A 37 -33.59 32.93 -100.76
CA ARG A 37 -32.59 31.86 -100.82
C ARG A 37 -31.26 32.28 -100.18
N ARG A 38 -30.82 33.52 -100.40
CA ARG A 38 -29.62 34.07 -99.75
C ARG A 38 -29.80 34.21 -98.24
N LYS A 39 -30.97 34.66 -97.77
CA LYS A 39 -31.31 34.74 -96.34
C LYS A 39 -31.31 33.35 -95.68
N ILE A 40 -31.89 32.35 -96.33
CA ILE A 40 -31.90 30.95 -95.85
C ILE A 40 -30.46 30.42 -95.74
N LEU A 41 -29.66 30.54 -96.80
CA LEU A 41 -28.25 30.12 -96.80
C LEU A 41 -27.43 30.80 -95.69
N ASN A 42 -27.62 32.10 -95.48
CA ASN A 42 -26.96 32.81 -94.38
C ASN A 42 -27.41 32.27 -93.02
N LYS A 43 -28.70 31.98 -92.82
CA LYS A 43 -29.22 31.41 -91.58
C LYS A 43 -28.74 29.99 -91.33
N GLU A 44 -28.64 29.16 -92.38
CA GLU A 44 -28.04 27.83 -92.31
C GLU A 44 -26.56 27.90 -91.93
N PHE A 45 -25.81 28.84 -92.50
CA PHE A 45 -24.41 29.07 -92.17
C PHE A 45 -24.23 29.57 -90.73
N GLU A 46 -25.01 30.55 -90.29
CA GLU A 46 -25.05 31.03 -88.90
C GLU A 46 -25.38 29.88 -87.93
N GLY A 47 -26.41 29.09 -88.25
CA GLY A 47 -26.81 27.93 -87.47
C GLY A 47 -25.69 26.88 -87.37
N ALA A 48 -25.02 26.57 -88.47
CA ALA A 48 -23.90 25.64 -88.50
C ALA A 48 -22.70 26.12 -87.65
N ILE A 49 -22.44 27.43 -87.62
CA ILE A 49 -21.43 28.02 -86.72
C ILE A 49 -21.85 27.87 -85.27
N LEU A 50 -23.08 28.21 -84.92
CA LEU A 50 -23.61 28.10 -83.56
C LEU A 50 -23.58 26.67 -83.04
N ILE A 51 -23.96 25.69 -83.87
CA ILE A 51 -23.88 24.26 -83.53
C ILE A 51 -22.44 23.87 -83.21
N LYS A 52 -21.48 24.26 -84.05
CA LYS A 52 -20.05 23.97 -83.79
C LYS A 52 -19.53 24.62 -82.51
N GLN A 53 -19.98 25.83 -82.19
CA GLN A 53 -19.64 26.51 -80.94
C GLN A 53 -20.19 25.75 -79.73
N VAL A 54 -21.47 25.37 -79.76
CA VAL A 54 -22.10 24.60 -78.68
C VAL A 54 -21.46 23.23 -78.50
N GLU A 55 -21.15 22.51 -79.59
CA GLU A 55 -20.41 21.24 -79.53
C GLU A 55 -19.03 21.40 -78.89
N HIS A 56 -18.33 22.48 -79.21
CA HIS A 56 -17.03 22.79 -78.63
C HIS A 56 -17.14 23.09 -77.13
N GLU A 57 -18.10 23.93 -76.73
CA GLU A 57 -18.38 24.24 -75.33
C GLU A 57 -18.77 23.00 -74.53
N THR A 58 -19.62 22.14 -75.11
CA THR A 58 -20.03 20.87 -74.50
C THR A 58 -18.81 19.98 -74.21
N LYS A 59 -17.92 19.81 -75.19
CA LYS A 59 -16.66 19.06 -75.00
C LYS A 59 -15.76 19.67 -73.93
N GLN A 60 -15.70 21.01 -73.85
CA GLN A 60 -14.94 21.68 -72.79
C GLN A 60 -15.54 21.43 -71.40
N VAL A 61 -16.87 21.49 -71.28
CA VAL A 61 -17.59 21.25 -70.02
C VAL A 61 -17.43 19.79 -69.57
N GLU A 62 -17.57 18.83 -70.48
CA GLU A 62 -17.34 17.41 -70.19
C GLU A 62 -15.92 17.14 -69.70
N LYS A 63 -14.90 17.73 -70.37
CA LYS A 63 -13.51 17.63 -69.93
C LYS A 63 -13.28 18.25 -68.55
N LYS A 64 -13.90 19.40 -68.25
CA LYS A 64 -13.84 20.02 -66.92
C LYS A 64 -14.48 19.12 -65.86
N ARG A 65 -15.64 18.55 -66.15
CA ARG A 65 -16.35 17.62 -65.27
C ARG A 65 -15.52 16.36 -64.99
N GLU A 66 -14.93 15.75 -66.02
CA GLU A 66 -14.10 14.56 -65.85
C GLU A 66 -12.88 14.84 -64.96
N ASN A 67 -12.25 16.01 -65.12
CA ASN A 67 -11.12 16.42 -64.28
C ASN A 67 -11.55 16.66 -62.82
N LEU A 68 -12.70 17.29 -62.59
CA LEU A 68 -13.29 17.47 -61.26
C LEU A 68 -13.59 16.12 -60.59
N GLU A 69 -14.20 15.18 -61.33
CA GLU A 69 -14.50 13.84 -60.81
C GLU A 69 -13.22 13.05 -60.49
N LYS A 70 -12.18 13.14 -61.33
CA LYS A 70 -10.86 12.54 -61.06
C LYS A 70 -10.21 13.17 -59.83
N GLY A 71 -10.26 14.49 -59.69
CA GLY A 71 -9.76 15.22 -58.53
C GLY A 71 -10.46 14.76 -57.25
N HIS A 72 -11.79 14.74 -57.25
CA HIS A 72 -12.59 14.33 -56.11
C HIS A 72 -12.36 12.85 -55.73
N LYS A 73 -12.26 11.94 -56.71
CA LYS A 73 -11.92 10.52 -56.45
C LYS A 73 -10.54 10.37 -55.80
N LYS A 74 -9.55 11.17 -56.21
CA LYS A 74 -8.21 11.18 -55.61
C LYS A 74 -8.25 11.70 -54.18
N GLU A 75 -8.96 12.80 -53.95
CA GLU A 75 -9.15 13.41 -52.63
C GLU A 75 -9.83 12.43 -51.65
N MET A 76 -10.91 11.78 -52.07
CA MET A 76 -11.61 10.77 -51.26
C MET A 76 -10.71 9.58 -50.91
N ARG A 77 -9.85 9.14 -51.83
CA ARG A 77 -8.87 8.08 -51.55
C ARG A 77 -7.83 8.52 -50.52
N ASN A 78 -7.31 9.73 -50.66
CA ASN A 78 -6.34 10.29 -49.72
C ASN A 78 -6.95 10.44 -48.32
N MET A 79 -8.15 11.03 -48.21
CA MET A 79 -8.86 11.15 -46.93
C MET A 79 -9.15 9.78 -46.30
N SER A 80 -9.54 8.78 -47.09
CA SER A 80 -9.76 7.43 -46.58
C SER A 80 -8.48 6.76 -46.07
N ALA A 81 -7.34 7.01 -46.72
CA ALA A 81 -6.04 6.52 -46.29
C ALA A 81 -5.58 7.22 -45.00
N ASP A 82 -5.69 8.55 -44.95
CA ASP A 82 -5.34 9.35 -43.77
C ASP A 82 -6.20 8.99 -42.56
N PHE A 83 -7.52 8.80 -42.77
CA PHE A 83 -8.42 8.35 -41.72
C PHE A 83 -8.04 6.97 -41.18
N ARG A 84 -7.74 6.01 -42.06
CA ARG A 84 -7.28 4.67 -41.64
C ARG A 84 -5.96 4.74 -40.87
N LYS A 85 -5.00 5.54 -41.33
CA LYS A 85 -3.74 5.74 -40.64
C LYS A 85 -3.95 6.31 -39.23
N LYS A 86 -4.70 7.41 -39.13
CA LYS A 86 -5.03 8.04 -37.83
C LYS A 86 -5.77 7.10 -36.90
N LYS A 87 -6.74 6.33 -37.43
CA LYS A 87 -7.47 5.33 -36.64
C LYS A 87 -6.52 4.29 -36.05
N ASN A 88 -5.62 3.73 -36.86
CA ASN A 88 -4.64 2.75 -36.39
C ASN A 88 -3.67 3.33 -35.37
N GLU A 89 -3.23 4.59 -35.54
CA GLU A 89 -2.39 5.29 -34.58
C GLU A 89 -3.09 5.44 -33.22
N ILE A 90 -4.36 5.86 -33.22
CA ILE A 90 -5.19 5.97 -32.01
C ILE A 90 -5.37 4.61 -31.32
N GLU A 91 -5.70 3.56 -32.09
CA GLU A 91 -5.87 2.21 -31.54
C GLU A 91 -4.57 1.68 -30.90
N MET A 92 -3.42 1.94 -31.53
CA MET A 92 -2.11 1.55 -30.99
C MET A 92 -1.74 2.34 -29.73
N GLU A 93 -2.05 3.63 -29.67
CA GLU A 93 -1.81 4.47 -28.49
C GLU A 93 -2.69 4.02 -27.31
N GLN A 94 -3.97 3.74 -27.56
CA GLN A 94 -4.88 3.18 -26.57
C GLN A 94 -4.40 1.82 -26.04
N LEU A 95 -3.90 0.95 -26.92
CA LEU A 95 -3.36 -0.34 -26.51
C LEU A 95 -2.10 -0.18 -25.64
N LYS A 96 -1.20 0.74 -26.01
CA LYS A 96 -0.01 1.05 -25.20
C LYS A 96 -0.39 1.57 -23.82
N LEU A 97 -1.35 2.50 -23.74
CA LEU A 97 -1.85 3.01 -22.46
C LEU A 97 -2.46 1.89 -21.61
N ALA A 98 -3.27 1.01 -22.20
CA ALA A 98 -3.88 -0.11 -21.49
C ALA A 98 -2.84 -1.09 -20.94
N ILE A 99 -1.80 -1.40 -21.71
CA ILE A 99 -0.69 -2.24 -21.26
C ILE A 99 0.11 -1.55 -20.16
N GLY A 100 0.47 -0.28 -20.35
CA GLY A 100 1.21 0.53 -19.36
C GLY A 100 0.49 0.57 -18.02
N ASN A 101 -0.79 0.95 -18.02
CA ASN A 101 -1.62 0.98 -16.82
C ASN A 101 -1.71 -0.39 -16.13
N ARG A 102 -1.77 -1.48 -16.89
CA ARG A 102 -1.83 -2.84 -16.31
C ARG A 102 -0.52 -3.21 -15.63
N VAL A 103 0.62 -2.88 -16.24
CA VAL A 103 1.95 -3.14 -15.66
C VAL A 103 2.18 -2.29 -14.42
N GLU A 104 1.85 -1.00 -14.49
CA GLU A 104 1.96 -0.07 -13.36
C GLU A 104 1.12 -0.52 -12.17
N ASN A 105 -0.17 -0.83 -12.40
CA ASN A 105 -1.05 -1.36 -11.34
C ASN A 105 -0.54 -2.68 -10.75
N HIS A 106 0.04 -3.56 -11.56
CA HIS A 106 0.61 -4.82 -11.07
C HIS A 106 1.85 -4.56 -10.19
N ASN A 107 2.75 -3.69 -10.64
CA ASN A 107 3.95 -3.31 -9.88
C ASN A 107 3.57 -2.62 -8.57
N GLN A 108 2.59 -1.71 -8.58
CA GLN A 108 2.08 -1.04 -7.39
C GLN A 108 1.56 -2.07 -6.37
N ARG A 109 0.71 -3.01 -6.80
CA ARG A 109 0.20 -4.07 -5.91
C ARG A 109 1.31 -4.92 -5.30
N LYS A 110 2.35 -5.23 -6.08
CA LYS A 110 3.50 -6.01 -5.61
C LYS A 110 4.27 -5.25 -4.53
N VAL A 111 4.50 -3.95 -4.71
CA VAL A 111 5.15 -3.09 -3.72
C VAL A 111 4.31 -2.95 -2.45
N GLU A 112 3.00 -2.74 -2.59
CA GLU A 112 2.07 -2.66 -1.45
C GLU A 112 2.05 -3.97 -0.64
N GLU A 113 2.05 -5.12 -1.32
CA GLU A 113 2.10 -6.44 -0.67
C GLU A 113 3.43 -6.65 0.07
N GLN A 114 4.56 -6.28 -0.53
CA GLN A 114 5.88 -6.36 0.12
C GLN A 114 5.93 -5.49 1.38
N LEU A 115 5.46 -4.24 1.30
CA LEU A 115 5.40 -3.33 2.43
C LEU A 115 4.51 -3.87 3.55
N ARG A 116 3.34 -4.43 3.20
CA ARG A 116 2.42 -5.06 4.16
C ARG A 116 3.09 -6.23 4.88
N ASN A 117 3.80 -7.08 4.14
CA ASN A 117 4.51 -8.23 4.70
C ASN A 117 5.68 -7.81 5.61
N GLU A 118 6.36 -6.70 5.30
CA GLU A 118 7.39 -6.13 6.18
C GLU A 118 6.81 -5.55 7.47
N GLN A 119 5.72 -4.80 7.36
CA GLN A 119 5.01 -4.25 8.52
C GLN A 119 4.47 -5.35 9.42
N GLU A 120 3.88 -6.41 8.86
CA GLU A 120 3.39 -7.55 9.64
C GLU A 120 4.53 -8.26 10.39
N ARG A 121 5.67 -8.48 9.73
CA ARG A 121 6.86 -9.06 10.37
C ARG A 121 7.38 -8.18 11.51
N PHE A 122 7.43 -6.86 11.30
CA PHE A 122 7.84 -5.91 12.33
C PHE A 122 6.89 -5.92 13.52
N LEU A 123 5.58 -5.85 13.28
CA LEU A 123 4.56 -5.90 14.33
C LEU A 123 4.60 -7.21 15.12
N LYS A 124 4.82 -8.36 14.46
CA LYS A 124 5.00 -9.65 15.14
C LYS A 124 6.23 -9.65 16.05
N LYS A 125 7.35 -9.08 15.60
CA LYS A 125 8.57 -8.94 16.42
C LYS A 125 8.32 -8.02 17.62
N LEU A 126 7.68 -6.88 17.40
CA LEU A 126 7.38 -5.89 18.44
C LEU A 126 6.41 -6.45 19.49
N LEU A 127 5.35 -7.14 19.04
CA LEU A 127 4.40 -7.82 19.92
C LEU A 127 5.10 -8.87 20.77
N LYS A 128 5.91 -9.75 20.16
CA LYS A 128 6.69 -10.76 20.89
C LYS A 128 7.61 -10.10 21.93
N TYR A 129 8.28 -9.00 21.57
CA TYR A 129 9.12 -8.27 22.51
C TYR A 129 8.33 -7.69 23.69
N HIS A 130 7.17 -7.07 23.44
CA HIS A 130 6.32 -6.53 24.51
C HIS A 130 5.77 -7.64 25.41
N THR A 131 5.29 -8.74 24.84
CA THR A 131 4.79 -9.88 25.62
C THR A 131 5.90 -10.48 26.49
N THR A 132 7.09 -10.70 25.94
CA THR A 132 8.24 -11.20 26.72
C THR A 132 8.69 -10.20 27.78
N THR A 133 8.72 -8.90 27.48
CA THR A 133 9.09 -7.86 28.45
C THR A 133 8.08 -7.77 29.60
N GLY A 134 6.78 -7.88 29.29
CA GLY A 134 5.71 -7.97 30.28
C GLY A 134 5.88 -9.19 31.18
N ALA A 135 5.99 -10.38 30.58
CA ALA A 135 6.20 -11.63 31.31
C ALA A 135 7.47 -11.61 32.18
N ASN A 136 8.57 -11.03 31.71
CA ASN A 136 9.80 -10.88 32.50
C ASN A 136 9.62 -9.94 33.69
N ARG A 137 8.84 -8.86 33.53
CA ARG A 137 8.53 -7.94 34.64
C ARG A 137 7.67 -8.63 35.69
N ASP A 138 6.67 -9.38 35.24
CA ASP A 138 5.73 -10.05 36.13
C ASP A 138 6.44 -11.21 36.87
N LEU A 139 7.32 -11.97 36.19
CA LEU A 139 8.23 -12.94 36.81
C LEU A 139 9.11 -12.32 37.91
N PHE A 140 9.61 -11.11 37.71
CA PHE A 140 10.40 -10.43 38.73
C PHE A 140 9.53 -10.08 39.95
N GLY A 141 8.28 -9.66 39.73
CA GLY A 141 7.31 -9.45 40.80
C GLY A 141 7.06 -10.72 41.62
N GLU A 142 6.88 -11.86 40.95
CA GLU A 142 6.75 -13.17 41.62
C GLU A 142 8.03 -13.54 42.38
N PHE A 143 9.21 -13.29 41.81
CA PHE A 143 10.48 -13.55 42.51
C PHE A 143 10.64 -12.68 43.76
N GLN A 144 10.14 -11.45 43.76
CA GLN A 144 10.14 -10.59 44.94
C GLN A 144 9.27 -11.13 46.08
N LYS A 145 8.17 -11.84 45.77
CA LYS A 145 7.35 -12.50 46.80
C LYS A 145 8.13 -13.60 47.51
N VAL A 146 8.94 -14.38 46.78
CA VAL A 146 9.85 -15.39 47.36
C VAL A 146 10.84 -14.76 48.35
N LEU A 147 11.34 -13.55 48.07
CA LEU A 147 12.27 -12.86 48.96
C LEU A 147 11.60 -12.30 50.22
N LYS A 148 10.29 -12.07 50.22
CA LYS A 148 9.59 -11.36 51.30
C LYS A 148 9.68 -12.12 52.63
N PRO A 149 9.34 -13.43 52.74
CA PRO A 149 9.48 -14.15 54.00
C PRO A 149 10.92 -14.22 54.51
N PHE A 150 11.93 -14.18 53.63
CA PHE A 150 13.34 -14.10 54.06
C PHE A 150 13.69 -12.74 54.68
N ASN A 151 13.20 -11.64 54.09
CA ASN A 151 13.41 -10.30 54.66
C ASN A 151 12.76 -10.20 56.04
N GLU A 152 11.54 -10.72 56.19
CA GLU A 152 10.83 -10.80 57.48
C GLU A 152 11.64 -11.66 58.47
N MET A 153 12.11 -12.84 58.05
CA MET A 153 12.92 -13.72 58.89
C MET A 153 14.21 -13.06 59.37
N ILE A 154 14.86 -12.24 58.53
CA ILE A 154 16.05 -11.48 58.93
C ILE A 154 15.69 -10.43 59.98
N GLY A 155 14.55 -9.75 59.84
CA GLY A 155 14.04 -8.83 60.85
C GLY A 155 13.94 -9.53 62.22
N GLU A 156 13.24 -10.66 62.26
CA GLU A 156 13.03 -11.40 63.52
C GLU A 156 14.34 -11.95 64.10
N LEU A 157 15.24 -12.45 63.25
CA LEU A 157 16.55 -12.92 63.72
C LEU A 157 17.42 -11.79 64.28
N GLN A 158 17.34 -10.58 63.72
CA GLN A 158 18.06 -9.41 64.25
C GLN A 158 17.44 -8.92 65.57
N ASP A 159 16.12 -9.00 65.72
CA ASP A 159 15.43 -8.66 66.97
C ASP A 159 15.76 -9.66 68.09
N ILE A 160 15.80 -10.96 67.76
CA ILE A 160 16.30 -12.01 68.65
C ILE A 160 17.75 -11.71 69.07
N LYS A 161 18.63 -11.36 68.11
CA LYS A 161 20.03 -11.01 68.40
C LYS A 161 20.14 -9.82 69.36
N LEU A 162 19.38 -8.75 69.12
CA LEU A 162 19.43 -7.56 69.95
C LEU A 162 19.03 -7.87 71.40
N ARG A 163 17.91 -8.58 71.60
CA ARG A 163 17.37 -8.87 72.93
C ARG A 163 18.16 -9.91 73.71
N CYS A 164 18.53 -11.03 73.08
CA CYS A 164 19.16 -12.16 73.76
C CYS A 164 20.65 -11.94 74.01
N ILE A 165 21.31 -11.21 73.11
CA ILE A 165 22.76 -11.21 72.98
C ILE A 165 23.35 -9.85 73.35
N THR A 166 22.64 -8.76 73.03
CA THR A 166 23.14 -7.39 73.24
C THR A 166 22.61 -6.76 74.53
N ASP A 167 21.29 -6.78 74.74
CA ASP A 167 20.67 -6.07 75.87
C ASP A 167 20.63 -6.91 77.16
N GLY A 168 20.74 -8.23 77.05
CA GLY A 168 20.81 -9.16 78.19
C GLY A 168 19.52 -9.29 79.01
N ASP A 169 18.46 -8.57 78.64
CA ASP A 169 17.12 -8.63 79.23
C ASP A 169 16.19 -9.41 78.30
N ALA A 170 16.30 -10.73 78.37
CA ALA A 170 15.51 -11.66 77.58
C ALA A 170 14.18 -11.95 78.29
N ASP A 171 13.07 -11.37 77.81
CA ASP A 171 11.74 -11.90 78.11
C ASP A 171 11.58 -13.23 77.36
N ASN A 172 11.73 -14.34 78.09
CA ASN A 172 11.68 -15.70 77.54
C ASN A 172 10.43 -15.96 76.69
N GLY A 173 9.27 -15.42 77.10
CA GLY A 173 8.01 -15.64 76.38
C GLY A 173 7.98 -14.94 75.01
N TYR A 174 8.66 -13.80 74.89
CA TYR A 174 8.81 -13.11 73.61
C TYR A 174 9.75 -13.87 72.67
N ILE A 175 10.86 -14.39 73.19
CA ILE A 175 11.85 -15.09 72.37
C ILE A 175 11.30 -16.42 71.84
N GLU A 176 10.53 -17.14 72.65
CA GLU A 176 9.80 -18.32 72.20
C GLU A 176 8.85 -17.98 71.04
N TYR A 177 8.08 -16.89 71.17
CA TYR A 177 7.20 -16.40 70.10
C TYR A 177 7.98 -16.08 68.81
N GLU A 178 9.11 -15.36 68.89
CA GLU A 178 9.89 -15.00 67.71
C GLU A 178 10.55 -16.21 67.04
N VAL A 179 11.06 -17.16 67.83
CA VAL A 179 11.63 -18.41 67.30
C VAL A 179 10.56 -19.23 66.58
N ASP A 180 9.36 -19.34 67.16
CA ASP A 180 8.22 -19.98 66.52
C ASP A 180 7.77 -19.25 65.26
N TYR A 181 7.83 -17.91 65.26
CA TYR A 181 7.48 -17.09 64.11
C TYR A 181 8.50 -17.22 62.97
N VAL A 182 9.81 -17.28 63.27
CA VAL A 182 10.85 -17.66 62.30
C VAL A 182 10.57 -19.04 61.69
N GLY A 183 10.13 -20.00 62.52
CA GLY A 183 9.70 -21.31 62.05
C GLY A 183 8.48 -21.27 61.10
N GLN A 184 7.53 -20.36 61.35
CA GLN A 184 6.39 -20.11 60.46
C GLN A 184 6.82 -19.46 59.13
N LEU A 185 7.65 -18.41 59.18
CA LEU A 185 8.18 -17.73 58.01
C LEU A 185 8.97 -18.68 57.12
N ARG A 186 9.72 -19.61 57.71
CA ARG A 186 10.40 -20.67 56.97
C ARG A 186 9.44 -21.56 56.20
N ARG A 187 8.28 -21.91 56.76
CA ARG A 187 7.25 -22.65 56.01
C ARG A 187 6.70 -21.81 54.85
N SER A 188 6.45 -20.53 55.09
CA SER A 188 6.01 -19.60 54.05
C SER A 188 7.03 -19.47 52.91
N VAL A 189 8.34 -19.53 53.18
CA VAL A 189 9.37 -19.59 52.13
C VAL A 189 9.12 -20.74 51.16
N TYR A 190 8.86 -21.95 51.65
CA TYR A 190 8.63 -23.10 50.75
C TYR A 190 7.34 -22.93 49.95
N THR A 191 6.28 -22.40 50.56
CA THR A 191 5.03 -22.08 49.85
C THR A 191 5.28 -21.11 48.69
N GLU A 192 5.96 -19.99 48.93
CA GLU A 192 6.28 -19.01 47.89
C GLU A 192 7.21 -19.59 46.81
N ILE A 193 8.14 -20.47 47.17
CA ILE A 193 9.02 -21.15 46.22
C ILE A 193 8.24 -22.10 45.30
N ASP A 194 7.29 -22.85 45.85
CA ASP A 194 6.47 -23.76 45.07
C ASP A 194 5.51 -23.00 44.16
N GLU A 195 4.85 -21.94 44.65
CA GLU A 195 4.03 -21.03 43.83
C GLU A 195 4.86 -20.38 42.70
N PHE A 196 6.09 -19.98 42.99
CA PHE A 196 7.00 -19.42 41.98
C PHE A 196 7.38 -20.44 40.90
N ARG A 197 7.57 -21.71 41.28
CA ARG A 197 7.86 -22.80 40.32
C ARG A 197 6.67 -23.07 39.41
N GLU A 198 5.47 -23.09 39.98
CA GLU A 198 4.22 -23.23 39.21
C GLU A 198 4.07 -22.08 38.21
N TYR A 199 4.29 -20.84 38.65
CA TYR A 199 4.26 -19.66 37.77
C TYR A 199 5.23 -19.78 36.59
N ILE A 200 6.49 -20.18 36.82
CA ILE A 200 7.47 -20.38 35.74
C ILE A 200 7.04 -21.48 34.77
N ALA A 201 6.41 -22.54 35.26
CA ALA A 201 5.96 -23.65 34.42
C ALA A 201 4.83 -23.24 33.47
N ASP A 202 3.94 -22.35 33.94
CA ASP A 202 2.76 -21.91 33.19
C ASP A 202 3.04 -20.74 32.22
N GLU A 203 3.95 -19.84 32.56
CA GLU A 203 4.24 -18.67 31.73
C GLU A 203 5.22 -19.01 30.57
N LYS A 204 4.71 -18.91 29.34
CA LYS A 204 5.42 -19.32 28.12
C LYS A 204 6.27 -18.23 27.47
N ASN A 205 6.08 -16.98 27.86
CA ASN A 205 6.68 -15.83 27.18
C ASN A 205 7.94 -15.29 27.86
N ILE A 206 8.32 -15.86 29.01
CA ILE A 206 9.54 -15.51 29.74
C ILE A 206 10.79 -15.76 28.88
N SER A 207 11.76 -14.86 28.99
CA SER A 207 13.11 -15.08 28.45
C SER A 207 13.76 -16.27 29.16
N LYS A 208 14.26 -17.23 28.38
CA LYS A 208 14.96 -18.41 28.91
C LYS A 208 16.12 -18.02 29.83
N GLU A 209 16.86 -16.97 29.46
CA GLU A 209 17.99 -16.47 30.26
C GLU A 209 17.54 -16.01 31.64
N ILE A 210 16.43 -15.27 31.72
CA ILE A 210 15.87 -14.79 33.00
C ILE A 210 15.30 -15.96 33.80
N GLY A 211 14.53 -16.85 33.17
CA GLY A 211 13.98 -18.04 33.83
C GLY A 211 15.07 -18.92 34.45
N ILE A 212 16.20 -19.13 33.76
CA ILE A 212 17.35 -19.87 34.28
C ILE A 212 17.99 -19.13 35.47
N ALA A 213 18.18 -17.81 35.37
CA ALA A 213 18.73 -17.01 36.46
C ALA A 213 17.85 -17.10 37.72
N CYS A 214 16.53 -16.93 37.58
CA CYS A 214 15.56 -17.11 38.64
C CYS A 214 15.68 -18.49 39.30
N ALA A 215 15.68 -19.56 38.50
CA ALA A 215 15.75 -20.93 39.02
C ALA A 215 17.04 -21.20 39.80
N ILE A 216 18.16 -20.60 39.39
CA ILE A 216 19.43 -20.67 40.13
C ILE A 216 19.31 -19.95 41.47
N TYR A 217 18.74 -18.75 41.50
CA TYR A 217 18.57 -17.99 42.73
C TYR A 217 17.60 -18.67 43.71
N VAL A 218 16.47 -19.20 43.23
CA VAL A 218 15.55 -20.00 44.05
C VAL A 218 16.25 -21.20 44.67
N LYS A 219 17.04 -21.96 43.91
CA LYS A 219 17.84 -23.07 44.46
C LYS A 219 18.84 -22.63 45.53
N LYS A 220 19.39 -21.41 45.43
CA LYS A 220 20.27 -20.86 46.46
C LYS A 220 19.48 -20.47 47.71
N LEU A 221 18.29 -19.88 47.55
CA LEU A 221 17.36 -19.55 48.64
C LEU A 221 16.90 -20.80 49.39
N GLU A 222 16.50 -21.86 48.69
CA GLU A 222 16.14 -23.15 49.29
C GLU A 222 17.25 -23.69 50.20
N ARG A 223 18.50 -23.65 49.73
CA ARG A 223 19.67 -24.09 50.52
C ARG A 223 19.90 -23.25 51.78
N ILE A 224 19.51 -21.97 51.76
CA ILE A 224 19.58 -21.13 52.95
C ILE A 224 18.44 -21.50 53.91
N ALA A 225 17.22 -21.69 53.42
CA ALA A 225 16.09 -22.12 54.24
C ALA A 225 16.33 -23.50 54.88
N ASP A 226 17.03 -24.40 54.20
CA ASP A 226 17.43 -25.73 54.67
C ASP A 226 18.71 -25.75 55.52
N CYS A 227 19.29 -24.59 55.85
CA CYS A 227 20.57 -24.59 56.54
C CYS A 227 20.43 -25.17 57.96
N LYS A 228 21.36 -26.07 58.31
CA LYS A 228 21.36 -26.73 59.63
C LYS A 228 21.52 -25.74 60.77
N GLU A 229 22.23 -24.64 60.52
CA GLU A 229 22.43 -23.56 61.48
C GLU A 229 21.10 -22.90 61.90
N LEU A 230 20.13 -22.77 60.99
CA LEU A 230 18.80 -22.23 61.32
C LEU A 230 17.99 -23.22 62.19
N ASN A 231 18.07 -24.52 61.90
CA ASN A 231 17.45 -25.54 62.77
C ASN A 231 18.02 -25.49 64.18
N LEU A 232 19.35 -25.47 64.29
CA LEU A 232 20.04 -25.39 65.58
C LEU A 232 19.68 -24.12 66.34
N LEU A 233 19.53 -23.00 65.65
CA LEU A 233 19.07 -21.76 66.27
C LEU A 233 17.65 -21.91 66.83
N CYS A 234 16.71 -22.44 66.05
CA CYS A 234 15.34 -22.65 66.51
C CYS A 234 15.25 -23.68 67.65
N ASP A 235 16.05 -24.75 67.62
CA ASP A 235 15.98 -25.84 68.59
C ASP A 235 16.69 -25.52 69.92
N GLN A 236 17.81 -24.78 69.87
CA GLN A 236 18.71 -24.64 71.02
C GLN A 236 18.63 -23.28 71.71
N LEU A 237 18.17 -22.24 71.03
CA LEU A 237 18.27 -20.88 71.56
C LEU A 237 17.43 -20.70 72.84
N GLN A 238 16.20 -21.18 72.85
CA GLN A 238 15.31 -21.07 74.02
C GLN A 238 15.94 -21.73 75.26
N ALA A 239 16.38 -22.99 75.13
CA ALA A 239 17.04 -23.71 76.22
C ALA A 239 18.35 -23.04 76.67
N ALA A 240 19.08 -22.42 75.73
CA ALA A 240 20.31 -21.69 76.04
C ALA A 240 20.04 -20.42 76.85
N ILE A 241 18.95 -19.70 76.59
CA ILE A 241 18.56 -18.51 77.34
C ILE A 241 18.12 -18.90 78.76
N GLU A 242 17.24 -19.90 78.89
CA GLU A 242 16.77 -20.39 80.19
C GLU A 242 17.92 -20.90 81.06
N GLY A 243 18.86 -21.65 80.47
CA GLY A 243 20.05 -22.16 81.13
C GLY A 243 21.17 -21.13 81.31
N LYS A 244 21.00 -19.89 80.81
CA LYS A 244 22.03 -18.85 80.76
C LYS A 244 23.35 -19.33 80.14
N ASN A 245 23.25 -20.17 79.12
CA ASN A 245 24.39 -20.76 78.43
C ASN A 245 24.96 -19.77 77.40
N GLY A 246 25.88 -18.91 77.86
CA GLY A 246 26.50 -17.88 77.03
C GLY A 246 27.26 -18.42 75.80
N GLU A 247 27.77 -19.65 75.82
CA GLU A 247 28.47 -20.24 74.67
C GLU A 247 27.52 -20.57 73.52
N ILE A 248 26.34 -21.14 73.83
CA ILE A 248 25.33 -21.45 72.81
C ILE A 248 24.72 -20.16 72.28
N ILE A 249 24.40 -19.20 73.16
CA ILE A 249 23.85 -17.89 72.75
C ILE A 249 24.79 -17.19 71.75
N LYS A 250 26.10 -17.17 72.05
CA LYS A 250 27.11 -16.61 71.13
C LYS A 250 27.25 -17.41 69.83
N THR A 251 27.04 -18.72 69.87
CA THR A 251 27.02 -19.56 68.65
C THR A 251 25.82 -19.23 67.77
N CYS A 252 24.63 -19.01 68.37
CA CYS A 252 23.44 -18.55 67.67
C CYS A 252 23.65 -17.17 67.05
N GLU A 253 24.33 -16.23 67.72
CA GLU A 253 24.72 -14.93 67.14
C GLU A 253 25.45 -15.09 65.80
N ILE A 254 26.48 -15.94 65.79
CA ILE A 254 27.30 -16.20 64.60
C ILE A 254 26.44 -16.83 63.49
N PHE A 255 25.48 -17.68 63.85
CA PHE A 255 24.56 -18.28 62.87
C PHE A 255 23.62 -17.24 62.25
N ILE A 256 23.09 -16.30 63.04
CA ILE A 256 22.27 -15.18 62.56
C ILE A 256 23.07 -14.36 61.55
N ASP A 257 24.28 -13.93 61.92
CA ASP A 257 25.12 -13.09 61.05
C ASP A 257 25.46 -13.80 59.73
N LYS A 258 25.79 -15.10 59.81
CA LYS A 258 26.08 -15.92 58.63
C LYS A 258 24.85 -16.09 57.75
N PHE A 259 23.65 -16.23 58.33
CA PHE A 259 22.39 -16.34 57.59
C PHE A 259 22.09 -15.02 56.87
N THR A 260 22.12 -13.89 57.58
CA THR A 260 21.90 -12.56 57.03
C THR A 260 22.87 -12.26 55.88
N GLN A 261 24.17 -12.47 56.06
CA GLN A 261 25.17 -12.23 55.00
C GLN A 261 24.94 -13.09 53.76
N LYS A 262 24.58 -14.37 53.92
CA LYS A 262 24.31 -15.27 52.79
C LYS A 262 23.08 -14.80 52.02
N PHE A 263 22.01 -14.41 52.71
CA PHE A 263 20.80 -13.93 52.06
C PHE A 263 21.04 -12.59 51.35
N GLU A 264 21.68 -11.62 52.00
CA GLU A 264 21.99 -10.32 51.39
C GLU A 264 22.84 -10.48 50.14
N SER A 265 23.82 -11.39 50.16
CA SER A 265 24.64 -11.74 48.98
C SER A 265 23.79 -12.25 47.82
N ILE A 266 22.81 -13.12 48.10
CA ILE A 266 21.86 -13.63 47.08
C ILE A 266 20.92 -12.54 46.59
N SER A 267 20.31 -11.78 47.50
CA SER A 267 19.34 -10.74 47.20
C SER A 267 19.96 -9.64 46.33
N ASN A 268 21.15 -9.14 46.71
CA ASN A 268 21.89 -8.15 45.94
C ASN A 268 22.36 -8.70 44.59
N GLY A 269 22.85 -9.94 44.56
CA GLY A 269 23.25 -10.60 43.31
C GLY A 269 22.08 -10.76 42.33
N SER A 270 20.93 -11.22 42.83
CA SER A 270 19.73 -11.39 42.01
C SER A 270 19.24 -10.08 41.42
N THR A 271 19.11 -9.04 42.25
CA THR A 271 18.67 -7.70 41.82
C THR A 271 19.56 -7.14 40.72
N SER A 272 20.88 -7.26 40.86
CA SER A 272 21.85 -6.82 39.86
C SER A 272 21.70 -7.57 38.53
N ASP A 273 21.56 -8.90 38.56
CA ASP A 273 21.38 -9.71 37.35
C ASP A 273 20.07 -9.39 36.62
N PHE A 274 18.97 -9.22 37.36
CA PHE A 274 17.69 -8.82 36.76
C PHE A 274 17.78 -7.45 36.10
N HIS A 275 18.44 -6.48 36.73
CA HIS A 275 18.59 -5.16 36.16
C HIS A 275 19.41 -5.19 34.86
N ARG A 276 20.49 -5.99 34.83
CA ARG A 276 21.31 -6.20 33.63
C ARG A 276 20.53 -6.87 32.49
N LEU A 277 19.70 -7.86 32.81
CA LEU A 277 18.93 -8.62 31.81
C LEU A 277 17.76 -7.81 31.25
N ARG A 278 17.13 -6.93 32.06
CA ARG A 278 16.04 -6.06 31.62
C ARG A 278 16.46 -5.00 30.59
N LEU A 279 17.73 -4.57 30.62
CA LEU A 279 18.25 -3.52 29.73
C LEU A 279 18.57 -3.98 28.30
N LYS A 280 18.48 -5.28 28.00
CA LYS A 280 18.63 -5.77 26.62
C LYS A 280 17.35 -5.52 25.83
N ALA A 281 17.10 -4.26 25.46
CA ALA A 281 16.16 -3.93 24.40
C ALA A 281 16.72 -4.40 23.05
N PRO A 282 15.87 -4.86 22.10
CA PRO A 282 16.32 -5.12 20.74
C PRO A 282 16.88 -3.82 20.18
N GLU A 283 18.14 -3.89 19.76
CA GLU A 283 18.77 -2.84 18.97
C GLU A 283 17.82 -2.47 17.82
N ARG A 284 17.70 -1.16 17.58
CA ARG A 284 16.81 -0.59 16.58
C ARG A 284 17.25 -1.04 15.18
N ASP A 285 16.89 -2.26 14.77
CA ASP A 285 16.76 -2.63 13.37
C ASP A 285 15.49 -1.96 12.83
N ILE A 286 15.45 -0.62 12.87
CA ILE A 286 14.49 0.14 12.09
C ILE A 286 14.98 -0.02 10.66
N PRO A 287 14.22 -0.66 9.75
CA PRO A 287 14.51 -0.54 8.34
C PRO A 287 14.33 0.94 8.03
N SER A 288 15.45 1.66 7.89
CA SER A 288 15.46 3.00 7.32
C SER A 288 14.69 2.89 6.02
N SER A 289 13.56 3.59 5.96
CA SER A 289 12.68 3.74 4.80
C SER A 289 13.44 3.41 3.54
N SER A 290 13.25 2.18 3.04
CA SER A 290 13.84 1.76 1.78
C SER A 290 13.25 2.70 0.74
N THR A 291 14.03 3.70 0.34
CA THR A 291 13.84 4.45 -0.89
C THR A 291 13.82 3.42 -2.00
N LEU A 292 12.64 2.88 -2.30
CA LEU A 292 12.40 2.07 -3.47
C LEU A 292 12.48 3.05 -4.65
N THR A 293 13.68 3.16 -5.20
CA THR A 293 13.92 3.77 -6.50
C THR A 293 13.03 3.06 -7.51
N ILE A 294 12.00 3.76 -7.98
CA ILE A 294 11.25 3.41 -9.16
C ILE A 294 12.23 3.60 -10.33
N GLU A 295 12.86 2.52 -10.78
CA GLU A 295 13.56 2.52 -12.05
C GLU A 295 12.49 2.61 -13.16
N ASN A 296 12.51 3.73 -13.90
CA ASN A 296 11.67 4.00 -15.06
C ASN A 296 11.90 2.99 -16.19
#